data_AF-A0AAV9TSS9-F1
#
_entry.id   AF-A0AAV9TSS9-F1
#
_cell.length_a   1.000
_cell.length_b   1.000
_cell.length_c   1.000
_cell.angle_alpha   90.00
_cell.angle_beta   90.00
_cell.angle_gamma   90.00
#
_symmetry.space_group_name_H-M   'P 1'
#
loop_
_entity.id
_entity.type
_entity.pdbx_description
1 polymer ?
#
loop_
_entity_poly.entity_id
_entity_poly.type
_entity_poly.pdbx_seq_one_letter_code
_entity_poly.pdbx_strand_id
1 'polypeptide(L)'
;MRVSATTILALPLLATAAESPFEQYKAQFQNFLSSFGASAPSAEKPAAAAAPDAAAPASTTAAKKISVLTTENWKDVLYEPVKAEATTPEEWWVLITGGNKTCFGHCDKIETAFNESASKFAKLPESPHLGLVNCDDQPVLCNGLSAGTASIWSIGMLPAGSDIDIYRKRLNVTTTTSDDIVDLWKNKSKEDWILTENIFHPFNSFVGKNNLTLPVGYFFWAFNLIPNWLFMLLVSFGSRTIMNRRMNTSPAVPAPGAAPAGSAAR
;
A
#
# COMPACT_ATOMS: atom_id res chain seq x y z
N MET A 1 -9.14 -26.54 -56.49
CA MET A 1 -8.72 -26.69 -55.08
C MET A 1 -9.99 -26.62 -54.24
N ARG A 2 -10.41 -27.73 -53.64
CA ARG A 2 -11.72 -27.85 -52.97
C ARG A 2 -11.67 -27.17 -51.60
N VAL A 3 -12.72 -26.40 -51.32
CA VAL A 3 -12.93 -25.63 -50.10
C VAL A 3 -13.32 -26.60 -48.98
N SER A 4 -12.53 -26.61 -47.90
CA SER A 4 -12.91 -27.22 -46.63
C SER A 4 -13.13 -26.10 -45.61
N ALA A 5 -14.41 -25.74 -45.45
CA ALA A 5 -14.92 -24.92 -44.38
C ALA A 5 -15.43 -25.84 -43.28
N THR A 6 -14.76 -25.88 -42.12
CA THR A 6 -15.31 -26.38 -40.85
C THR A 6 -14.31 -26.10 -39.73
N THR A 7 -14.55 -25.04 -38.94
CA THR A 7 -14.49 -25.02 -37.46
C THR A 7 -14.91 -23.62 -36.99
N ILE A 8 -16.22 -23.35 -37.07
CA ILE A 8 -16.91 -22.44 -36.17
C ILE A 8 -17.49 -23.34 -35.09
N LEU A 9 -17.08 -23.16 -33.83
CA LEU A 9 -17.84 -23.43 -32.59
C LEU A 9 -16.87 -23.53 -31.40
N ALA A 10 -16.71 -22.42 -30.68
CA ALA A 10 -16.62 -22.38 -29.22
C ALA A 10 -16.43 -20.93 -28.79
N LEU A 11 -17.49 -20.12 -28.82
CA LEU A 11 -17.71 -19.03 -27.87
C LEU A 11 -19.18 -18.59 -28.02
N PRO A 12 -20.06 -19.13 -27.18
CA PRO A 12 -21.07 -18.27 -26.59
C PRO A 12 -21.13 -18.47 -25.09
N LEU A 13 -21.60 -17.43 -24.40
CA LEU A 13 -22.02 -17.37 -22.98
C LEU A 13 -21.04 -16.71 -22.01
N LEU A 14 -20.78 -15.42 -22.23
CA LEU A 14 -20.78 -14.45 -21.12
C LEU A 14 -21.58 -13.21 -21.56
N ALA A 15 -22.87 -13.41 -21.77
CA ALA A 15 -23.84 -12.33 -21.87
C ALA A 15 -25.21 -12.87 -21.46
N THR A 16 -25.49 -12.84 -20.16
CA THR A 16 -26.79 -12.57 -19.49
C THR A 16 -26.71 -13.01 -18.03
N ALA A 17 -27.48 -12.31 -17.18
CA ALA A 17 -27.71 -12.51 -15.74
C ALA A 17 -26.82 -11.70 -14.79
N ALA A 18 -27.27 -10.47 -14.56
CA ALA A 18 -27.11 -9.79 -13.28
C ALA A 18 -27.89 -10.57 -12.22
N GLU A 19 -27.19 -11.23 -11.30
CA GLU A 19 -27.58 -11.46 -9.90
C GLU A 19 -26.36 -12.00 -9.12
N SER A 20 -25.77 -11.14 -8.30
CA SER A 20 -24.73 -11.40 -7.28
C SER A 20 -23.33 -11.94 -7.68
N PRO A 21 -22.46 -11.10 -8.30
CA PRO A 21 -21.02 -11.37 -8.39
C PRO A 21 -20.32 -11.49 -7.02
N PHE A 22 -20.95 -10.98 -5.96
CA PHE A 22 -20.41 -10.94 -4.61
C PHE A 22 -20.46 -12.30 -3.89
N GLU A 23 -21.52 -13.10 -4.10
CA GLU A 23 -21.65 -14.42 -3.48
C GLU A 23 -20.69 -15.44 -4.11
N GLN A 24 -20.43 -15.31 -5.41
CA GLN A 24 -19.45 -16.13 -6.10
C GLN A 24 -18.01 -15.84 -5.61
N TYR A 25 -17.72 -14.57 -5.30
CA TYR A 25 -16.43 -14.17 -4.72
C TYR A 25 -16.29 -14.63 -3.25
N LYS A 26 -17.37 -14.56 -2.47
CA LYS A 26 -17.41 -15.06 -1.09
C LYS A 26 -17.20 -16.58 -1.03
N ALA A 27 -17.82 -17.33 -1.94
CA ALA A 27 -17.62 -18.78 -2.04
C ALA A 27 -16.19 -19.14 -2.45
N GLN A 28 -15.54 -18.35 -3.31
CA GLN A 28 -14.12 -18.53 -3.66
C GLN A 28 -13.19 -18.19 -2.48
N PHE A 29 -13.51 -17.13 -1.73
CA PHE A 29 -12.75 -16.74 -0.53
C PHE A 29 -12.89 -17.77 0.61
N GLN A 30 -14.09 -18.33 0.80
CA GLN A 30 -14.30 -19.39 1.78
C GLN A 30 -13.64 -20.71 1.38
N ASN A 31 -13.60 -21.06 0.09
CA ASN A 31 -12.84 -22.23 -0.37
C ASN A 31 -11.33 -22.04 -0.17
N PHE A 32 -10.81 -20.83 -0.36
CA PHE A 32 -9.40 -20.51 -0.08
C PHE A 32 -9.07 -20.57 1.42
N LEU A 33 -9.93 -20.04 2.29
CA LEU A 33 -9.76 -20.14 3.74
C LEU A 33 -9.89 -21.59 4.24
N SER A 34 -10.78 -22.37 3.62
CA SER A 34 -10.96 -23.80 3.95
C SER A 34 -9.76 -24.64 3.48
N SER A 35 -9.11 -24.28 2.37
CA SER A 35 -7.89 -24.97 1.91
C SER A 35 -6.66 -24.63 2.76
N PHE A 36 -6.67 -23.52 3.50
CA PHE A 36 -5.63 -23.15 4.46
C PHE A 36 -5.87 -23.69 5.88
N GLY A 37 -7.09 -24.14 6.19
CA GLY A 37 -7.50 -24.59 7.53
C GLY A 37 -7.30 -26.07 7.84
N ALA A 38 -6.78 -26.89 6.93
CA ALA A 38 -6.64 -28.34 7.14
C ALA A 38 -5.21 -28.81 6.90
N SER A 39 -4.34 -28.66 7.91
CA SER A 39 -3.22 -29.56 8.25
C SER A 39 -2.40 -29.00 9.41
N ALA A 40 -2.89 -29.17 10.63
CA ALA A 40 -2.02 -29.26 11.80
C ALA A 40 -2.20 -30.65 12.41
N PRO A 41 -1.11 -31.41 12.56
CA PRO A 41 -0.94 -32.14 13.80
C PRO A 41 0.44 -31.86 14.42
N SER A 42 0.43 -31.60 15.72
CA SER A 42 1.61 -31.57 16.58
C SER A 42 2.29 -32.94 16.63
N ALA A 43 3.62 -32.98 16.48
CA ALA A 43 4.47 -34.08 16.95
C ALA A 43 5.93 -33.59 17.13
N GLU A 44 6.55 -34.03 18.22
CA GLU A 44 7.89 -33.66 18.69
C GLU A 44 9.05 -34.24 17.83
N LYS A 45 10.02 -33.37 17.45
CA LYS A 45 11.52 -33.52 17.45
C LYS A 45 12.20 -34.59 16.53
N PRO A 46 13.51 -34.50 16.12
CA PRO A 46 14.53 -33.42 16.14
C PRO A 46 15.19 -33.04 14.77
N ALA A 47 15.74 -31.83 14.72
CA ALA A 47 16.98 -31.35 14.05
C ALA A 47 17.39 -31.86 12.64
N ALA A 48 17.40 -30.93 11.66
CA ALA A 48 18.57 -30.67 10.79
C ALA A 48 18.38 -29.39 9.94
N ALA A 49 19.09 -28.34 10.36
CA ALA A 49 19.63 -27.20 9.61
C ALA A 49 19.06 -26.82 8.23
N ALA A 50 18.32 -25.70 8.20
CA ALA A 50 18.52 -24.60 7.24
C ALA A 50 18.08 -23.29 7.93
N ALA A 51 18.95 -22.28 7.89
CA ALA A 51 18.99 -21.13 8.78
C ALA A 51 17.75 -20.22 8.75
N PRO A 52 17.22 -19.78 9.91
CA PRO A 52 16.38 -18.59 9.99
C PRO A 52 17.27 -17.34 9.97
N ASP A 53 16.80 -16.31 9.25
CA ASP A 53 17.35 -14.95 9.28
C ASP A 53 17.63 -14.49 10.72
N ALA A 54 18.76 -13.80 10.85
CA ALA A 54 19.40 -13.45 12.11
C ALA A 54 18.45 -12.71 13.06
N ALA A 55 17.99 -13.44 14.09
CA ALA A 55 17.64 -12.82 15.36
C ALA A 55 18.90 -12.11 15.88
N ALA A 56 18.82 -10.78 15.99
CA ALA A 56 19.86 -9.97 16.62
C ALA A 56 20.22 -10.52 18.01
N PRO A 57 21.51 -10.55 18.40
CA PRO A 57 21.92 -11.09 19.68
C PRO A 57 21.31 -10.25 20.81
N ALA A 58 20.58 -10.92 21.70
CA ALA A 58 20.00 -10.31 22.89
C ALA A 58 21.11 -9.75 23.79
N SER A 59 21.35 -8.44 23.71
CA SER A 59 22.17 -7.71 24.66
C SER A 59 21.39 -7.55 25.98
N THR A 60 22.08 -7.75 27.10
CA THR A 60 21.59 -7.78 28.49
C THR A 60 21.11 -6.43 29.06
N THR A 61 20.51 -5.59 28.24
CA THR A 61 19.66 -4.47 28.66
C THR A 61 18.34 -4.66 27.93
N ALA A 62 17.21 -4.81 28.63
CA ALA A 62 15.92 -5.06 27.98
C ALA A 62 15.58 -3.89 27.04
N ALA A 63 15.78 -4.05 25.73
CA ALA A 63 15.43 -3.06 24.74
C ALA A 63 13.92 -2.85 24.71
N LYS A 64 13.46 -1.62 24.45
CA LYS A 64 12.04 -1.35 24.32
C LYS A 64 11.50 -2.10 23.10
N LYS A 65 10.32 -2.71 23.23
CA LYS A 65 9.67 -3.42 22.12
C LYS A 65 9.41 -2.44 20.97
N ILE A 66 9.91 -2.77 19.78
CA ILE A 66 9.52 -2.12 18.52
C ILE A 66 8.42 -2.98 17.89
N SER A 67 7.25 -2.39 17.69
CA SER A 67 6.11 -3.11 17.11
C SER A 67 6.07 -2.91 15.60
N VAL A 68 6.13 -4.01 14.85
CA VAL A 68 6.01 -3.97 13.39
C VAL A 68 4.53 -3.83 13.02
N LEU A 69 4.19 -2.74 12.32
CA LEU A 69 2.82 -2.48 11.88
C LEU A 69 2.62 -3.02 10.46
N THR A 70 1.57 -3.81 10.30
CA THR A 70 1.15 -4.44 9.04
C THR A 70 -0.27 -4.05 8.71
N THR A 71 -0.70 -4.36 7.49
CA THR A 71 -2.08 -4.13 7.05
C THR A 71 -3.13 -4.73 7.98
N GLU A 72 -2.81 -5.84 8.65
CA GLU A 72 -3.73 -6.56 9.54
C GLU A 72 -3.77 -6.01 10.96
N ASN A 73 -2.65 -5.49 11.48
CA ASN A 73 -2.51 -5.22 12.91
C ASN A 73 -2.28 -3.76 13.28
N TRP A 74 -2.01 -2.87 12.31
CA TRP A 74 -1.48 -1.52 12.60
C TRP A 74 -2.36 -0.73 13.54
N LYS A 75 -3.68 -0.83 13.38
CA LYS A 75 -4.65 -0.10 14.19
C LYS A 75 -4.69 -0.67 15.60
N ASP A 76 -4.81 -1.99 15.72
CA ASP A 76 -4.89 -2.68 17.01
C ASP A 76 -3.63 -2.47 17.86
N VAL A 77 -2.45 -2.54 17.24
CA VAL A 77 -1.17 -2.28 17.91
C VAL A 77 -1.10 -0.84 18.43
N LEU A 78 -1.54 0.15 17.65
CA LEU A 78 -1.51 1.55 18.09
C LEU A 78 -2.50 1.83 19.24
N TYR A 79 -3.64 1.13 19.28
CA TYR A 79 -4.63 1.25 20.34
C TYR A 79 -4.35 0.37 21.57
N GLU A 80 -3.47 -0.64 21.48
CA GLU A 80 -3.11 -1.54 22.60
C GLU A 80 -2.78 -0.82 23.92
N PRO A 81 -1.96 0.26 23.96
CA PRO A 81 -1.65 0.96 25.19
C PRO A 81 -2.74 1.96 25.64
N VAL A 82 -3.72 2.26 24.79
CA VAL A 82 -4.70 3.34 25.03
C VAL A 82 -5.80 2.85 25.95
N LYS A 83 -5.93 3.49 27.12
CA LYS A 83 -7.05 3.22 28.04
C LYS A 83 -8.31 3.91 27.54
N ALA A 84 -9.47 3.26 27.68
CA ALA A 84 -10.74 3.74 27.14
C ALA A 84 -11.15 5.16 27.61
N GLU A 85 -10.73 5.57 28.81
CA GLU A 85 -11.04 6.87 29.42
C GLU A 85 -9.82 7.81 29.48
N ALA A 86 -8.74 7.50 28.76
CA ALA A 86 -7.53 8.32 28.77
C ALA A 86 -7.79 9.69 28.14
N THR A 87 -7.51 10.75 28.91
CA THR A 87 -7.48 12.13 28.42
C THR A 87 -6.07 12.56 28.01
N THR A 88 -5.05 11.83 28.46
CA THR A 88 -3.65 12.03 28.09
C THR A 88 -3.31 11.14 26.89
N PRO A 89 -2.77 11.68 25.79
CA PRO A 89 -2.41 10.89 24.62
C PRO A 89 -1.23 9.98 24.92
N GLU A 90 -1.33 8.72 24.52
CA GLU A 90 -0.21 7.77 24.54
C GLU A 90 0.68 8.05 23.33
N GLU A 91 1.94 8.43 23.58
CA GLU A 91 2.87 8.85 22.53
C GLU A 91 3.46 7.63 21.80
N TRP A 92 3.26 7.58 20.49
CA TRP A 92 3.89 6.62 19.58
C TRP A 92 4.89 7.30 18.67
N TRP A 93 6.06 6.69 18.54
CA TRP A 93 7.08 7.03 17.57
C TRP A 93 7.20 5.92 16.55
N VAL A 94 6.69 6.18 15.35
CA VAL A 94 6.63 5.21 14.26
C VAL A 94 7.62 5.60 13.18
N LEU A 95 8.62 4.76 12.93
CA LEU A 95 9.49 4.92 11.78
C LEU A 95 8.80 4.34 10.53
N ILE A 96 8.64 5.19 9.52
CA ILE A 96 8.24 4.76 8.17
C ILE A 96 9.51 4.57 7.36
N THR A 97 9.84 3.33 7.04
CA THR A 97 10.99 2.98 6.21
C THR A 97 10.54 2.42 4.86
N GLY A 98 11.47 2.35 3.91
CA GLY A 98 11.25 1.80 2.57
C GLY A 98 12.25 0.74 2.18
N GLY A 99 12.88 0.08 3.16
CA GLY A 99 13.88 -0.96 2.95
C GLY A 99 14.89 -0.61 1.86
N ASN A 100 15.14 -1.56 0.97
CA ASN A 100 16.10 -1.39 -0.12
C ASN A 100 15.44 -0.75 -1.37
N LYS A 101 14.17 -1.05 -1.67
CA LYS A 101 13.55 -0.63 -2.93
C LYS A 101 12.99 0.77 -2.85
N THR A 102 12.05 1.01 -1.94
CA THR A 102 11.33 2.31 -1.85
C THR A 102 12.23 3.42 -1.29
N CYS A 103 13.35 3.07 -0.66
CA CYS A 103 14.34 4.01 -0.14
C CYS A 103 15.68 4.01 -0.89
N PHE A 104 15.73 3.45 -2.10
CA PHE A 104 16.94 3.41 -2.95
C PHE A 104 18.19 2.82 -2.26
N GLY A 105 18.01 1.89 -1.32
CA GLY A 105 19.11 1.28 -0.57
C GLY A 105 19.75 2.18 0.49
N HIS A 106 19.07 3.25 0.91
CA HIS A 106 19.63 4.20 1.88
C HIS A 106 19.00 4.11 3.27
N CYS A 107 17.96 3.29 3.47
CA CYS A 107 17.24 3.25 4.73
C CYS A 107 17.93 2.40 5.82
N ASP A 108 18.85 1.51 5.48
CA ASP A 108 19.51 0.60 6.44
C ASP A 108 20.11 1.34 7.64
N LYS A 109 20.72 2.51 7.41
CA LYS A 109 21.31 3.32 8.47
C LYS A 109 20.27 3.84 9.45
N ILE A 110 19.15 4.36 8.96
CA ILE A 110 18.11 4.91 9.84
C ILE A 110 17.32 3.82 10.54
N GLU A 111 17.14 2.66 9.90
CA GLU A 111 16.53 1.49 10.53
C GLU A 111 17.42 1.00 11.68
N THR A 112 18.73 0.90 11.44
CA THR A 112 19.71 0.55 12.47
C THR A 112 19.69 1.56 13.61
N ALA A 113 19.74 2.86 13.30
CA ALA A 113 19.67 3.93 14.30
C ALA A 113 18.38 3.87 15.13
N PHE A 114 17.24 3.60 14.49
CA PHE A 114 15.96 3.49 15.19
C PHE A 114 15.91 2.24 16.08
N ASN A 115 16.42 1.10 15.60
CA ASN A 115 16.52 -0.12 16.40
C ASN A 115 17.41 0.06 17.63
N GLU A 116 18.58 0.69 17.47
CA GLU A 116 19.47 1.01 18.59
C GLU A 116 18.86 2.00 19.58
N SER A 117 18.02 2.94 19.09
CA SER A 117 17.34 3.90 19.95
C SER A 117 16.41 3.23 20.96
N ALA A 118 15.88 2.04 20.65
CA ALA A 118 15.00 1.30 21.57
C ALA A 118 15.67 0.93 22.89
N SER A 119 16.96 0.58 22.85
CA SER A 119 17.75 0.30 24.06
C SER A 119 18.02 1.56 24.88
N LYS A 120 18.06 2.73 24.24
CA LYS A 120 18.21 4.03 24.90
C LYS A 120 16.89 4.48 25.51
N PHE A 121 15.79 4.33 24.78
CA PHE A 121 14.44 4.61 25.27
C PHE A 121 14.03 3.72 26.45
N ALA A 122 14.46 2.46 26.49
CA ALA A 122 14.21 1.58 27.64
C ALA A 122 14.74 2.11 28.98
N LYS A 123 15.75 2.99 28.95
CA LYS A 123 16.34 3.61 30.16
C LYS A 123 15.59 4.86 30.60
N LEU A 124 14.62 5.33 29.81
CA LEU A 124 13.87 6.56 30.06
C LEU A 124 12.45 6.21 30.54
N PRO A 125 12.02 6.73 31.71
CA PRO A 125 10.77 6.32 32.35
C PRO A 125 9.52 6.70 31.56
N GLU A 126 9.54 7.83 30.85
CA GLU A 126 8.40 8.34 30.05
C GLU A 126 8.61 8.19 28.54
N SER A 127 9.41 7.22 28.10
CA SER A 127 9.72 7.04 26.66
C SER A 127 8.47 6.71 25.82
N PRO A 128 8.45 7.04 24.51
CA PRO A 128 7.31 6.77 23.64
C PRO A 128 7.25 5.29 23.26
N HIS A 129 6.07 4.79 22.89
CA HIS A 129 5.94 3.48 22.25
C HIS A 129 6.61 3.51 20.87
N LEU A 130 7.24 2.42 20.46
CA LEU A 130 8.00 2.37 19.21
C LEU A 130 7.29 1.49 18.19
N GLY A 131 7.11 2.02 17.00
CA GLY A 131 6.55 1.31 15.85
C GLY A 131 7.46 1.37 14.63
N LEU A 132 7.35 0.37 13.76
CA LEU A 132 8.06 0.33 12.49
C LEU A 132 7.09 -0.08 11.37
N VAL A 133 7.09 0.66 10.27
CA VAL A 133 6.39 0.30 9.04
C VAL A 133 7.40 0.23 7.91
N ASN A 134 7.54 -0.94 7.30
CA ASN A 134 8.34 -1.09 6.09
C ASN A 134 7.43 -1.02 4.85
N CYS A 135 7.54 0.05 4.07
CA CYS A 135 6.74 0.25 2.86
C CYS A 135 7.09 -0.72 1.72
N ASP A 136 8.25 -1.39 1.76
CA ASP A 136 8.56 -2.46 0.80
C ASP A 136 7.69 -3.71 1.07
N ASP A 137 7.51 -4.05 2.34
CA ASP A 137 6.73 -5.22 2.77
C ASP A 137 5.24 -4.91 2.90
N GLN A 138 4.91 -3.66 3.24
CA GLN A 138 3.57 -3.17 3.53
C GLN A 138 3.19 -1.99 2.60
N PRO A 139 3.26 -2.17 1.26
CA PRO A 139 3.04 -1.07 0.33
C PRO A 139 1.62 -0.53 0.40
N VAL A 140 0.63 -1.41 0.63
CA VAL A 140 -0.78 -1.02 0.80
C VAL A 140 -0.97 -0.13 2.02
N LEU A 141 -0.38 -0.49 3.15
CA LEU A 141 -0.46 0.30 4.37
C LEU A 141 0.17 1.68 4.15
N CYS A 142 1.37 1.75 3.59
CA CYS A 142 2.02 3.03 3.34
C CYS A 142 1.25 3.94 2.37
N ASN A 143 0.63 3.37 1.32
CA ASN A 143 -0.25 4.14 0.44
C ASN A 143 -1.50 4.62 1.19
N GLY A 144 -2.13 3.77 2.00
CA GLY A 144 -3.33 4.11 2.77
C GLY A 144 -3.08 5.20 3.81
N LEU A 145 -1.92 5.15 4.48
CA LEU A 145 -1.49 6.18 5.42
C LEU A 145 -0.97 7.44 4.72
N SER A 146 -0.80 7.43 3.39
CA SER A 146 -0.11 8.48 2.64
C SER A 146 1.28 8.79 3.24
N ALA A 147 2.01 7.72 3.58
CA ALA A 147 3.26 7.80 4.32
C ALA A 147 4.47 7.77 3.39
N GLY A 148 5.34 8.78 3.53
CA GLY A 148 6.62 8.83 2.85
C GLY A 148 7.70 8.09 3.64
N THR A 149 8.58 7.39 2.94
CA THR A 149 9.70 6.65 3.54
C THR A 149 10.70 7.59 4.22
N ALA A 150 11.53 7.02 5.10
CA ALA A 150 12.54 7.71 5.89
C ALA A 150 11.99 8.96 6.61
N SER A 151 10.80 8.79 7.18
CA SER A 151 10.16 9.76 8.07
C SER A 151 9.82 9.09 9.39
N ILE A 152 9.88 9.86 10.46
CA ILE A 152 9.41 9.46 11.78
C ILE A 152 8.13 10.20 12.11
N TRP A 153 7.18 9.47 12.65
CA TRP A 153 5.86 9.97 13.01
C TRP A 153 5.72 9.98 14.52
N SER A 154 5.36 11.12 15.10
CA SER A 154 4.93 11.26 16.49
C SER A 154 3.39 11.30 16.49
N ILE A 155 2.79 10.24 17.01
CA ILE A 155 1.34 10.03 17.04
C ILE A 155 0.88 10.13 18.50
N GLY A 156 -0.04 11.04 18.79
CA GLY A 156 -0.67 11.14 20.11
C GLY A 156 -1.94 10.31 20.15
N MET A 157 -1.84 9.02 20.49
CA MET A 157 -3.00 8.13 20.47
C MET A 157 -3.96 8.44 21.61
N LEU A 158 -5.22 8.68 21.26
CA LEU A 158 -6.35 8.86 22.19
C LEU A 158 -7.40 7.77 21.96
N PRO A 159 -8.37 7.60 22.87
CA PRO A 159 -9.45 6.63 22.69
C PRO A 159 -10.17 6.82 21.36
N ALA A 160 -10.68 5.71 20.80
CA ALA A 160 -11.39 5.74 19.54
C ALA A 160 -12.58 6.73 19.58
N GLY A 161 -12.66 7.61 18.58
CA GLY A 161 -13.66 8.67 18.49
C GLY A 161 -13.13 10.07 18.80
N SER A 162 -11.97 10.17 19.47
CA SER A 162 -11.23 11.42 19.62
C SER A 162 -10.40 11.74 18.38
N ASP A 163 -10.15 13.02 18.12
CA ASP A 163 -9.20 13.43 17.08
C ASP A 163 -7.76 13.17 17.59
N ILE A 164 -6.94 12.59 16.71
CA ILE A 164 -5.56 12.14 16.98
C ILE A 164 -4.60 13.01 16.17
N ASP A 165 -3.60 13.59 16.82
CA ASP A 165 -2.58 14.39 16.15
C ASP A 165 -1.42 13.51 15.66
N ILE A 166 -1.07 13.67 14.38
CA ILE A 166 0.09 13.00 13.76
C ILE A 166 1.06 14.06 13.25
N TYR A 167 2.21 14.15 13.88
CA TYR A 167 3.33 14.97 13.44
C TYR A 167 4.33 14.11 12.69
N ARG A 168 4.87 14.61 11.58
CA ARG A 168 5.85 13.90 10.76
C ARG A 168 7.10 14.73 10.57
N LYS A 169 8.26 14.09 10.71
CA LYS A 169 9.56 14.70 10.41
C LYS A 169 10.34 13.78 9.48
N ARG A 170 10.90 14.35 8.41
CA ARG A 170 11.81 13.62 7.52
C ARG A 170 13.15 13.46 8.23
N LEU A 171 13.71 12.25 8.23
CA LEU A 171 15.04 11.99 8.76
C LEU A 171 16.07 12.04 7.63
N ASN A 172 17.31 12.40 7.97
CA ASN A 172 18.42 12.31 7.02
C ASN A 172 18.92 10.87 6.99
N VAL A 173 18.64 10.19 5.87
CA VAL A 173 18.94 8.76 5.67
C VAL A 173 20.40 8.38 5.86
N THR A 174 21.33 9.33 5.74
CA THR A 174 22.77 9.04 5.80
C THR A 174 23.44 9.40 7.12
N THR A 175 22.88 10.36 7.86
CA THR A 175 23.53 10.97 9.03
C THR A 175 22.78 10.77 10.34
N THR A 176 21.47 10.45 10.30
CA THR A 176 20.70 10.28 11.53
C THR A 176 21.21 9.08 12.33
N THR A 177 21.52 9.32 13.60
CA THR A 177 22.00 8.33 14.57
C THR A 177 20.93 8.03 15.63
N SER A 178 21.17 7.00 16.45
CA SER A 178 20.28 6.64 17.55
C SER A 178 20.22 7.71 18.65
N ASP A 179 21.29 8.50 18.84
CA ASP A 179 21.27 9.65 19.76
C ASP A 179 20.42 10.80 19.21
N ASP A 180 20.52 11.09 17.91
CA ASP A 180 19.69 12.13 17.28
C ASP A 180 18.20 11.86 17.45
N ILE A 181 17.77 10.59 17.35
CA ILE A 181 16.36 10.18 17.54
C ILE A 181 15.94 10.40 18.99
N VAL A 182 16.77 10.00 19.96
CA VAL A 182 16.47 10.17 21.38
C VAL A 182 16.45 11.65 21.76
N ASP A 183 17.38 12.44 21.27
CA ASP A 183 17.46 13.88 21.55
C ASP A 183 16.33 14.65 20.87
N LEU A 184 15.92 14.23 19.67
CA LEU A 184 14.70 14.73 19.04
C LEU A 184 13.47 14.52 19.93
N TRP A 185 13.37 13.37 20.62
CA TRP A 185 12.27 13.10 21.54
C TRP A 185 12.36 13.94 22.82
N LYS A 186 13.56 14.07 23.41
CA LYS A 186 13.79 14.88 24.62
C LYS A 186 13.53 16.36 24.40
N ASN A 187 13.81 16.88 23.20
CA ASN A 187 13.58 18.28 22.86
C ASN A 187 12.10 18.66 23.03
N LYS A 188 11.18 17.71 22.80
CA LYS A 188 9.71 17.89 22.88
C LYS A 188 9.14 18.99 21.96
N SER A 189 9.99 19.77 21.30
CA SER A 189 9.61 20.76 20.30
C SER A 189 9.13 20.10 19.02
N LYS A 190 8.03 20.63 18.50
CA LYS A 190 7.41 20.24 17.24
C LYS A 190 7.54 21.33 16.15
N GLU A 191 8.42 22.31 16.34
CA GLU A 191 8.58 23.45 15.42
C GLU A 191 8.94 23.02 13.99
N ASP A 192 9.88 22.08 13.84
CA ASP A 192 10.29 21.53 12.53
C ASP A 192 9.39 20.40 12.02
N TRP A 193 8.33 20.06 12.75
CA TRP A 193 7.46 18.94 12.40
C TRP A 193 6.26 19.41 11.60
N ILE A 194 5.85 18.58 10.64
CA ILE A 194 4.67 18.86 9.84
C ILE A 194 3.49 18.12 10.46
N LEU A 195 2.49 18.87 10.91
CA LEU A 195 1.21 18.29 11.33
C LEU A 195 0.47 17.72 10.11
N THR A 196 -0.06 16.51 10.26
CA THR A 196 -0.80 15.82 9.21
C THR A 196 -2.27 16.20 9.31
N GLU A 197 -2.72 17.15 8.50
CA GLU A 197 -4.15 17.47 8.36
C GLU A 197 -4.57 17.36 6.90
N ASN A 198 -4.66 16.12 6.39
CA ASN A 198 -5.06 15.89 5.01
C ASN A 198 -6.28 14.96 4.92
N ILE A 199 -6.89 14.90 3.73
CA ILE A 199 -8.07 14.07 3.47
C ILE A 199 -7.82 12.56 3.65
N PHE A 200 -6.56 12.15 3.75
CA PHE A 200 -6.11 10.77 3.98
C PHE A 200 -5.59 10.56 5.40
N HIS A 201 -5.88 11.48 6.33
CA HIS A 201 -5.47 11.32 7.72
C HIS A 201 -6.07 10.03 8.28
N PRO A 202 -5.27 9.08 8.80
CA PRO A 202 -5.72 7.71 9.04
C PRO A 202 -6.77 7.56 10.14
N PHE A 203 -6.94 8.59 10.98
CA PHE A 203 -7.94 8.61 12.06
C PHE A 203 -9.01 9.68 11.86
N ASN A 204 -8.61 10.95 11.80
CA ASN A 204 -9.51 12.11 11.79
C ASN A 204 -10.25 12.35 10.47
N SER A 205 -9.74 11.85 9.33
CA SER A 205 -10.37 12.08 8.03
C SER A 205 -11.64 11.26 7.85
N PHE A 206 -12.48 11.62 6.86
CA PHE A 206 -13.61 10.79 6.46
C PHE A 206 -13.18 9.36 6.09
N VAL A 207 -12.03 9.21 5.44
CA VAL A 207 -11.47 7.90 5.07
C VAL A 207 -11.11 7.10 6.33
N GLY A 208 -10.46 7.72 7.30
CA GLY A 208 -10.09 7.10 8.57
C GLY A 208 -11.29 6.70 9.43
N LYS A 209 -12.25 7.62 9.60
CA LYS A 209 -13.47 7.42 10.41
C LYS A 209 -14.34 6.27 9.88
N ASN A 210 -14.35 6.03 8.57
CA ASN A 210 -15.12 4.94 7.94
C ASN A 210 -14.31 3.66 7.69
N ASN A 211 -13.10 3.53 8.27
CA ASN A 211 -12.19 2.39 8.05
C ASN A 211 -11.84 2.14 6.56
N LEU A 212 -11.84 3.20 5.75
CA LEU A 212 -11.53 3.14 4.32
C LEU A 212 -10.03 3.31 4.02
N THR A 213 -9.18 3.50 5.04
CA THR A 213 -7.73 3.68 4.91
C THR A 213 -7.09 2.54 4.11
N LEU A 214 -7.40 1.28 4.44
CA LEU A 214 -6.88 0.12 3.73
C LEU A 214 -7.45 -0.04 2.31
N PRO A 215 -8.78 0.06 2.09
CA PRO A 215 -9.35 0.13 0.73
C PRO A 215 -8.71 1.18 -0.17
N VAL A 216 -8.51 2.40 0.33
CA VAL A 216 -7.83 3.48 -0.38
C VAL A 216 -6.37 3.13 -0.64
N GLY A 217 -5.69 2.51 0.34
CA GLY A 217 -4.34 1.99 0.17
C GLY A 217 -4.22 0.98 -0.96
N TYR A 218 -5.15 0.02 -1.06
CA TYR A 218 -5.20 -0.94 -2.17
C TYR A 218 -5.44 -0.26 -3.51
N PHE A 219 -6.33 0.74 -3.55
CA PHE A 219 -6.59 1.51 -4.75
C PHE A 219 -5.33 2.21 -5.28
N PHE A 220 -4.62 2.96 -4.41
CA PHE A 220 -3.40 3.67 -4.82
C PHE A 220 -2.25 2.72 -5.12
N TRP A 221 -2.10 1.66 -4.35
CA TRP A 221 -1.12 0.62 -4.65
C TRP A 221 -1.36 0.00 -6.04
N ALA A 222 -2.60 -0.40 -6.35
CA ALA A 222 -2.95 -0.96 -7.65
C ALA A 222 -2.76 0.04 -8.79
N PHE A 223 -3.08 1.32 -8.56
CA PHE A 223 -2.85 2.38 -9.53
C PHE A 223 -1.36 2.59 -9.83
N ASN A 224 -0.50 2.51 -8.81
CA ASN A 224 0.95 2.61 -8.97
C ASN A 224 1.57 1.41 -9.71
N LEU A 225 0.89 0.27 -9.77
CA LEU A 225 1.31 -0.86 -10.60
C LEU A 225 1.06 -0.61 -12.10
N ILE A 226 0.22 0.36 -12.46
CA ILE A 226 -0.10 0.66 -13.87
C ILE A 226 1.07 1.42 -14.49
N PRO A 227 1.81 0.82 -15.44
CA PRO A 227 2.94 1.50 -16.03
C PRO A 227 2.49 2.63 -16.97
N ASN A 228 3.31 3.67 -17.13
CA ASN A 228 3.01 4.79 -18.04
C ASN A 228 2.74 4.33 -19.49
N TRP A 229 3.39 3.26 -19.95
CA TRP A 229 3.17 2.71 -21.30
C TRP A 229 1.75 2.15 -21.46
N LEU A 230 1.16 1.60 -20.40
CA LEU A 230 -0.18 1.01 -20.46
C LEU A 230 -1.26 2.11 -20.61
N PHE A 231 -1.09 3.25 -19.94
CA PHE A 231 -1.94 4.42 -20.18
C PHE A 231 -1.87 4.92 -21.62
N MET A 232 -0.66 4.97 -22.20
CA MET A 232 -0.49 5.36 -23.61
C MET A 232 -1.19 4.39 -24.56
N LEU A 233 -1.15 3.08 -24.28
CA LEU A 233 -1.91 2.09 -25.05
C LEU A 233 -3.42 2.26 -24.89
N LEU A 234 -3.92 2.46 -23.66
CA LEU A 234 -5.35 2.67 -23.41
C LEU A 234 -5.90 3.88 -24.16
N VAL A 235 -5.19 5.01 -24.14
CA VAL A 235 -5.58 6.21 -24.90
C VAL A 235 -5.49 5.96 -26.41
N SER A 236 -4.46 5.24 -26.87
CA SER A 236 -4.29 4.91 -28.30
C SER A 236 -5.43 4.02 -28.82
N PHE A 237 -5.79 2.96 -28.10
CA PHE A 237 -6.90 2.09 -28.48
C PHE A 237 -8.26 2.79 -28.33
N GLY A 238 -8.45 3.58 -27.27
CA GLY A 238 -9.68 4.37 -27.08
C GLY A 238 -9.91 5.38 -28.21
N SER A 239 -8.86 6.13 -28.57
CA SER A 239 -8.90 7.09 -29.69
C SER A 239 -9.18 6.39 -31.01
N ARG A 240 -8.50 5.28 -31.30
CA ARG A 240 -8.73 4.47 -32.51
C ARG A 240 -10.16 3.94 -32.58
N THR A 241 -10.75 3.50 -31.47
CA THR A 241 -12.15 3.04 -31.42
C THR A 241 -13.15 4.16 -31.70
N ILE A 242 -12.92 5.37 -31.18
CA ILE A 242 -13.79 6.54 -31.45
C ILE A 242 -13.65 7.00 -32.91
N MET A 243 -12.43 7.05 -33.44
CA MET A 243 -12.19 7.39 -34.85
C MET A 243 -12.78 6.33 -35.80
N ASN A 244 -12.67 5.04 -35.50
CA ASN A 244 -13.31 3.98 -36.30
C ASN A 244 -14.84 4.08 -36.28
N ARG A 245 -15.45 4.38 -35.12
CA ARG A 245 -16.91 4.61 -35.04
C ARG A 245 -17.33 5.83 -35.85
N ARG A 246 -16.55 6.91 -35.85
CA ARG A 246 -16.84 8.13 -36.65
C ARG A 246 -16.66 7.90 -38.15
N MET A 247 -15.63 7.17 -38.57
CA MET A 247 -15.40 6.85 -39.99
C MET A 247 -16.45 5.91 -40.58
N ASN A 248 -17.01 4.97 -39.79
CA ASN A 248 -18.13 4.12 -40.22
C ASN A 248 -19.47 4.86 -40.31
N THR A 249 -19.60 6.04 -39.70
CA THR A 249 -20.80 6.90 -39.80
C THR A 249 -20.67 8.02 -40.82
N SER A 250 -19.52 8.16 -41.48
CA SER A 250 -19.40 9.03 -42.65
C SER A 250 -20.03 8.31 -43.85
N PRO A 251 -21.06 8.86 -44.51
CA PRO A 251 -21.55 8.29 -45.76
C PRO A 251 -20.39 8.27 -46.74
N ALA A 252 -20.11 7.08 -47.30
CA ALA A 252 -19.13 6.93 -48.37
C ALA A 252 -19.47 7.94 -49.46
N VAL A 253 -18.64 8.98 -49.60
CA VAL A 253 -18.72 9.88 -50.74
C VAL A 253 -18.43 9.01 -51.96
N PRO A 254 -19.34 8.92 -52.95
CA PRO A 254 -19.10 8.12 -54.13
C PRO A 254 -17.83 8.61 -54.79
N ALA A 255 -16.90 7.70 -55.09
CA ALA A 255 -15.75 8.02 -55.92
C ALA A 255 -16.25 8.66 -57.22
N PRO A 256 -15.70 9.81 -57.66
CA PRO A 256 -16.13 10.43 -58.90
C PRO A 256 -15.88 9.44 -60.04
N GLY A 257 -16.97 9.03 -60.69
CA GLY A 257 -16.95 8.13 -61.83
C GLY A 257 -16.04 8.68 -62.93
N ALA A 258 -15.27 7.77 -63.54
CA ALA A 258 -14.45 8.06 -64.70
C ALA A 258 -15.29 8.80 -65.77
N ALA A 259 -14.78 9.94 -66.24
CA ALA A 259 -15.40 10.68 -67.34
C ALA A 259 -15.43 9.82 -68.60
N PRO A 260 -16.54 9.82 -69.38
CA PRO A 260 -16.63 9.04 -70.59
C PRO A 260 -15.64 9.57 -71.63
N ALA A 261 -14.91 8.64 -72.27
CA ALA A 261 -14.06 8.94 -73.41
C ALA A 261 -14.92 9.54 -74.54
N GLY A 262 -14.67 10.80 -74.87
CA GLY A 262 -15.34 11.48 -75.98
C GLY A 262 -15.04 10.79 -77.31
N SER A 263 -16.08 10.29 -77.95
CA SER A 263 -16.07 9.82 -79.33
C SER A 263 -16.49 10.93 -80.29
N ALA A 264 -15.76 11.01 -81.42
CA ALA A 264 -16.14 11.56 -82.74
C ALA A 264 -16.18 13.10 -82.88
N ALA A 265 -15.84 13.73 -84.01
CA ALA A 265 -15.27 13.36 -85.31
C ALA A 265 -15.04 14.65 -86.13
N ARG A 266 -14.01 14.71 -86.99
CA ARG A 266 -14.05 15.12 -88.41
C ARG A 266 -12.64 15.15 -89.00
#